data_AF-A0A850C3Y3-F1
#
_entry.id   AF-A0A850C3Y3-F1
#
_cell.length_a   1.000
_cell.length_b   1.000
_cell.length_c   1.000
_cell.angle_alpha   90.00
_cell.angle_beta   90.00
_cell.angle_gamma   90.00
#
_symmetry.space_group_name_H-M   'P 1'
#
loop_
_entity.id
_entity.type
_entity.pdbx_description
1 polymer ?
#
loop_
_entity_poly.entity_id
_entity_poly.type
_entity_poly.pdbx_seq_one_letter_code
_entity_poly.pdbx_strand_id
1 'polypeptide(L)'
;MKSHFGIPVLIASLALTALACQAISGGGSTDTPDIPDAPASGDVILRDDFSSAQWGTGTDADSSVEYVNEALRFVVYTDNYFVWSTPDDEVYRDIHMEVTVINNGTDSTTAFGLICNKSGDDFYYLVVTPAGQYAIAKAVTGQTDLFLTNNDEWADSDLISVNADSYRVGADCGNGRLTLYVDGQQIASVNDSTHTSGRVAVMVWSSEDPGVTNDVSFDDFLMTELP
;
A
#
# COMPACT_ATOMS: atom_id res chain seq x y z
N MET A 1 29.32 -37.55 -5.11
CA MET A 1 28.20 -38.19 -5.84
C MET A 1 27.00 -37.27 -5.76
N LYS A 2 26.62 -36.66 -6.90
CA LYS A 2 25.40 -35.87 -7.06
C LYS A 2 24.30 -36.81 -7.54
N SER A 3 23.15 -36.83 -6.89
CA SER A 3 21.93 -37.42 -7.45
C SER A 3 20.79 -36.43 -7.31
N HIS A 4 20.43 -35.84 -8.45
CA HIS A 4 19.18 -35.15 -8.69
C HIS A 4 18.06 -36.20 -8.75
N PHE A 5 16.94 -35.93 -8.06
CA PHE A 5 15.72 -36.69 -8.27
C PHE A 5 14.59 -35.70 -8.55
N GLY A 6 14.21 -35.60 -9.83
CA GLY A 6 13.04 -34.86 -10.28
C GLY A 6 11.80 -35.72 -10.11
N ILE A 7 10.69 -35.09 -9.71
CA ILE A 7 9.37 -35.72 -9.67
C ILE A 7 8.47 -34.95 -10.66
N PRO A 8 7.76 -35.66 -11.56
CA PRO A 8 7.00 -35.05 -12.64
C PRO A 8 5.66 -34.47 -12.16
N VAL A 9 5.32 -33.34 -12.76
CA VAL A 9 4.03 -32.64 -12.67
C VAL A 9 2.95 -33.45 -13.38
N LEU A 10 1.85 -33.73 -12.68
CA LEU A 10 0.63 -34.29 -13.25
C LEU A 10 -0.41 -33.16 -13.38
N ILE A 11 -0.62 -32.73 -14.63
CA ILE A 11 -1.66 -31.79 -15.04
C ILE A 11 -2.98 -32.56 -15.05
N ALA A 12 -3.91 -32.18 -14.16
CA ALA A 12 -5.29 -32.60 -14.21
C ALA A 12 -6.16 -31.40 -14.58
N SER A 13 -6.50 -31.31 -15.87
CA SER A 13 -7.50 -30.42 -16.42
C SER A 13 -8.89 -30.84 -15.96
N LEU A 14 -9.53 -30.02 -15.12
CA LEU A 14 -10.93 -30.20 -14.74
C LEU A 14 -11.81 -29.22 -15.50
N ALA A 15 -12.76 -29.78 -16.24
CA ALA A 15 -13.60 -29.09 -17.20
C ALA A 15 -14.62 -28.14 -16.55
N LEU A 16 -14.79 -27.02 -17.22
CA LEU A 16 -15.78 -25.97 -17.04
C LEU A 16 -17.21 -26.54 -17.13
N THR A 17 -18.01 -26.36 -16.08
CA THR A 17 -19.49 -26.28 -16.20
C THR A 17 -20.01 -25.23 -15.21
N ALA A 18 -20.12 -23.99 -15.69
CA ALA A 18 -20.86 -22.95 -14.97
C ALA A 18 -22.35 -23.19 -15.19
N LEU A 19 -23.05 -23.55 -14.12
CA LEU A 19 -24.50 -23.63 -14.08
C LEU A 19 -25.04 -22.19 -13.93
N ALA A 20 -25.71 -21.67 -14.95
CA ALA A 20 -26.39 -20.39 -14.87
C ALA A 20 -27.63 -20.51 -13.97
N CYS A 21 -27.60 -19.88 -12.80
CA CYS A 21 -28.81 -19.61 -12.01
C CYS A 21 -29.12 -18.11 -12.11
N GLN A 22 -30.20 -17.78 -12.82
CA GLN A 22 -30.80 -16.45 -12.73
C GLN A 22 -31.61 -16.36 -11.42
N ALA A 23 -31.48 -15.24 -10.72
CA ALA A 23 -32.38 -14.87 -9.63
C ALA A 23 -32.78 -13.39 -9.78
N ILE A 24 -33.98 -13.24 -10.33
CA ILE A 24 -35.09 -12.35 -9.95
C ILE A 24 -34.73 -11.16 -9.03
N SER A 25 -35.03 -9.96 -9.56
CA SER A 25 -35.12 -8.69 -8.84
C SER A 25 -35.98 -8.76 -7.58
N GLY A 26 -35.41 -8.32 -6.45
CA GLY A 26 -36.15 -8.02 -5.23
C GLY A 26 -35.55 -6.77 -4.58
N GLY A 27 -36.22 -5.63 -4.74
CA GLY A 27 -35.79 -4.36 -4.18
C GLY A 27 -35.81 -4.36 -2.65
N GLY A 28 -34.79 -3.71 -2.09
CA GLY A 28 -34.70 -3.34 -0.68
C GLY A 28 -33.72 -2.19 -0.57
N SER A 29 -34.23 -0.96 -0.65
CA SER A 29 -33.45 0.24 -0.33
C SER A 29 -33.15 0.23 1.17
N THR A 30 -31.90 -0.02 1.53
CA THR A 30 -31.36 0.31 2.84
C THR A 30 -30.50 1.56 2.66
N ASP A 31 -30.97 2.67 3.21
CA ASP A 31 -30.22 3.91 3.37
C ASP A 31 -28.94 3.63 4.18
N THR A 32 -27.83 3.41 3.48
CA THR A 32 -26.49 3.61 4.04
C THR A 32 -26.16 5.09 3.84
N PRO A 33 -25.62 5.81 4.85
CA PRO A 33 -25.15 7.17 4.63
C PRO A 33 -23.99 7.13 3.62
N ASP A 34 -24.22 7.64 2.41
CA ASP A 34 -23.15 7.98 1.46
C ASP A 34 -22.20 8.96 2.16
N ILE A 35 -20.97 8.49 2.42
CA ILE A 35 -19.85 9.40 2.63
C ILE A 35 -19.68 10.15 1.30
N PRO A 36 -19.61 11.49 1.28
CA PRO A 36 -19.44 12.20 0.02
C PRO A 36 -18.08 11.81 -0.57
N ASP A 37 -18.09 11.04 -1.66
CA ASP A 37 -16.94 10.89 -2.53
C ASP A 37 -16.54 12.31 -2.98
N ALA A 38 -15.44 12.81 -2.43
CA ALA A 38 -14.79 13.97 -3.03
C ALA A 38 -14.47 13.59 -4.48
N PRO A 39 -14.85 14.41 -5.49
CA PRO A 39 -14.57 14.05 -6.86
C PRO A 39 -13.04 14.01 -7.04
N ALA A 40 -12.49 12.81 -7.19
CA ALA A 40 -11.14 12.63 -7.69
C ALA A 40 -11.09 13.36 -9.04
N SER A 41 -10.31 14.43 -9.10
CA SER A 41 -10.37 15.39 -10.20
C SER A 41 -9.68 14.93 -11.50
N GLY A 42 -9.16 13.71 -11.53
CA GLY A 42 -8.53 13.08 -12.68
C GLY A 42 -9.16 11.74 -13.07
N ASP A 43 -8.83 11.26 -14.27
CA ASP A 43 -9.31 9.98 -14.76
C ASP A 43 -8.79 8.83 -13.87
N VAL A 44 -9.66 7.87 -13.58
CA VAL A 44 -9.30 6.69 -12.79
C VAL A 44 -8.40 5.78 -13.62
N ILE A 45 -7.21 5.48 -13.09
CA ILE A 45 -6.20 4.62 -13.71
C ILE A 45 -6.32 3.20 -13.18
N LEU A 46 -6.36 3.03 -11.86
CA LEU A 46 -6.42 1.74 -11.18
C LEU A 46 -7.35 1.85 -9.97
N ARG A 47 -8.12 0.79 -9.73
CA ARG A 47 -8.93 0.62 -8.52
C ARG A 47 -8.91 -0.85 -8.12
N ASP A 48 -8.77 -1.12 -6.84
CA ASP A 48 -8.76 -2.47 -6.28
C ASP A 48 -9.39 -2.45 -4.88
N ASP A 49 -10.36 -3.32 -4.63
CA ASP A 49 -10.98 -3.54 -3.32
C ASP A 49 -10.39 -4.77 -2.60
N PHE A 50 -9.30 -5.33 -3.14
CA PHE A 50 -8.57 -6.49 -2.65
C PHE A 50 -9.40 -7.76 -2.43
N SER A 51 -10.61 -7.83 -2.99
CA SER A 51 -11.45 -9.03 -2.97
C SER A 51 -10.97 -10.12 -3.94
N SER A 52 -10.02 -9.79 -4.82
CA SER A 52 -9.42 -10.72 -5.79
C SER A 52 -7.92 -10.51 -5.97
N ALA A 53 -7.21 -11.56 -6.41
CA ALA A 53 -5.76 -11.53 -6.53
C ALA A 53 -5.30 -10.69 -7.74
N GLN A 54 -4.58 -9.62 -7.46
CA GLN A 54 -3.93 -8.72 -8.42
C GLN A 54 -2.54 -8.30 -7.92
N TRP A 55 -2.41 -8.00 -6.63
CA TRP A 55 -1.18 -7.58 -5.98
C TRP A 55 -0.26 -8.75 -5.64
N GLY A 56 1.03 -8.49 -5.62
CA GLY A 56 2.05 -9.47 -5.23
C GLY A 56 1.82 -10.02 -3.82
N THR A 57 1.92 -11.34 -3.70
CA THR A 57 1.84 -12.07 -2.42
C THR A 57 3.13 -12.86 -2.18
N GLY A 58 3.45 -13.15 -0.92
CA GLY A 58 4.59 -13.98 -0.57
C GLY A 58 4.74 -14.17 0.92
N THR A 59 5.30 -15.30 1.32
CA THR A 59 5.57 -15.62 2.72
C THR A 59 6.95 -16.23 2.84
N ASP A 60 7.73 -15.73 3.79
CA ASP A 60 9.05 -16.24 4.13
C ASP A 60 9.31 -16.13 5.64
N ALA A 61 10.59 -16.12 6.05
CA ALA A 61 10.97 -16.04 7.45
C ALA A 61 10.81 -14.63 8.03
N ASP A 62 10.77 -13.61 7.18
CA ASP A 62 10.78 -12.19 7.56
C ASP A 62 9.37 -11.58 7.49
N SER A 63 8.52 -12.06 6.57
CA SER A 63 7.19 -11.50 6.36
C SER A 63 6.16 -12.44 5.73
N SER A 64 4.90 -12.01 5.74
CA SER A 64 3.78 -12.59 4.98
C SER A 64 2.93 -11.48 4.35
N VAL A 65 2.63 -11.61 3.05
CA VAL A 65 1.71 -10.76 2.29
C VAL A 65 0.67 -11.67 1.64
N GLU A 66 -0.57 -11.59 2.13
CA GLU A 66 -1.65 -12.51 1.76
C GLU A 66 -3.00 -11.80 1.67
N TYR A 67 -3.90 -12.33 0.83
CA TYR A 67 -5.30 -11.92 0.81
C TYR A 67 -6.06 -12.56 1.96
N VAL A 68 -6.58 -11.76 2.88
CA VAL A 68 -7.31 -12.21 4.09
C VAL A 68 -8.50 -11.29 4.31
N ASN A 69 -9.70 -11.88 4.42
CA ASN A 69 -10.95 -11.14 4.66
C ASN A 69 -11.17 -9.99 3.65
N GLU A 70 -10.95 -10.26 2.36
CA GLU A 70 -11.13 -9.29 1.27
C GLU A 70 -10.16 -8.09 1.34
N ALA A 71 -9.08 -8.18 2.12
CA ALA A 71 -8.02 -7.17 2.19
C ALA A 71 -6.64 -7.78 1.89
N LEU A 72 -5.68 -6.96 1.50
CA LEU A 72 -4.28 -7.37 1.37
C LEU A 72 -3.55 -7.16 2.70
N ARG A 73 -3.31 -8.24 3.41
CA ARG A 73 -2.72 -8.24 4.76
C ARG A 73 -1.21 -8.47 4.70
N PHE A 74 -0.51 -7.61 5.42
CA PHE A 74 0.92 -7.67 5.66
C PHE A 74 1.15 -8.05 7.13
N VAL A 75 2.01 -9.03 7.36
CA VAL A 75 2.55 -9.36 8.68
C VAL A 75 4.06 -9.36 8.58
N VAL A 76 4.74 -8.50 9.33
CA VAL A 76 6.21 -8.38 9.32
C VAL A 76 6.77 -8.84 10.67
N TYR A 77 7.65 -9.84 10.63
CA TYR A 77 8.23 -10.51 11.80
C TYR A 77 9.63 -10.02 12.15
N THR A 78 10.34 -9.45 11.17
CA THR A 78 11.71 -8.96 11.33
C THR A 78 11.70 -7.48 11.69
N ASP A 79 12.45 -7.10 12.72
CA ASP A 79 12.60 -5.72 13.17
C ASP A 79 13.30 -4.87 12.09
N ASN A 80 12.89 -3.61 11.94
CA ASN A 80 13.44 -2.66 10.97
C ASN A 80 13.50 -3.25 9.54
N TYR A 81 12.38 -3.79 9.06
CA TYR A 81 12.26 -4.49 7.79
C TYR A 81 11.17 -3.88 6.92
N PHE A 82 11.47 -3.73 5.64
CA PHE A 82 10.60 -3.12 4.64
C PHE A 82 9.97 -4.19 3.78
N VAL A 83 8.64 -4.14 3.65
CA VAL A 83 7.87 -5.04 2.78
C VAL A 83 6.94 -4.20 1.93
N TRP A 84 6.86 -4.50 0.64
CA TRP A 84 5.93 -3.84 -0.27
C TRP A 84 5.24 -4.85 -1.19
N SER A 85 4.09 -4.45 -1.72
CA SER A 85 3.41 -5.17 -2.78
C SER A 85 3.01 -4.21 -3.89
N THR A 86 3.11 -4.67 -5.13
CA THR A 86 2.83 -3.91 -6.35
C THR A 86 1.72 -4.62 -7.13
N PRO A 87 0.81 -3.89 -7.81
CA PRO A 87 -0.31 -4.48 -8.55
C PRO A 87 0.08 -5.04 -9.93
N ASP A 88 1.08 -4.44 -10.58
CA ASP A 88 1.49 -4.78 -11.95
C ASP A 88 2.93 -4.29 -12.25
N ASP A 89 3.40 -4.48 -13.48
CA ASP A 89 4.72 -4.03 -13.91
C ASP A 89 4.70 -2.66 -14.63
N GLU A 90 3.55 -1.98 -14.67
CA GLU A 90 3.33 -0.75 -15.44
C GLU A 90 4.03 0.46 -14.84
N VAL A 91 4.34 1.43 -15.70
CA VAL A 91 5.04 2.67 -15.32
C VAL A 91 4.05 3.83 -15.30
N TYR A 92 3.90 4.41 -14.12
CA TYR A 92 3.01 5.52 -13.85
C TYR A 92 3.80 6.82 -13.66
N ARG A 93 3.12 7.95 -13.87
CA ARG A 93 3.65 9.30 -13.63
C ARG A 93 2.48 10.24 -13.36
N ASP A 94 2.72 11.32 -12.63
CA ASP A 94 1.72 12.34 -12.33
C ASP A 94 0.42 11.71 -11.80
N ILE A 95 0.54 10.98 -10.69
CA ILE A 95 -0.55 10.19 -10.10
C ILE A 95 -0.93 10.68 -8.71
N HIS A 96 -2.22 10.54 -8.40
CA HIS A 96 -2.77 10.59 -7.06
C HIS A 96 -3.16 9.17 -6.67
N MET A 97 -2.71 8.69 -5.51
CA MET A 97 -3.07 7.38 -4.96
C MET A 97 -3.72 7.57 -3.61
N GLU A 98 -4.69 6.73 -3.29
CA GLU A 98 -5.23 6.57 -1.95
C GLU A 98 -5.49 5.10 -1.64
N VAL A 99 -5.40 4.75 -0.35
CA VAL A 99 -5.69 3.41 0.15
C VAL A 99 -6.21 3.50 1.58
N THR A 100 -7.17 2.65 1.92
CA THR A 100 -7.56 2.43 3.31
C THR A 100 -6.54 1.51 3.96
N VAL A 101 -5.96 1.95 5.07
CA VAL A 101 -5.05 1.15 5.89
C VAL A 101 -5.75 0.79 7.19
N ILE A 102 -5.89 -0.50 7.46
CA ILE A 102 -6.47 -1.07 8.68
C ILE A 102 -5.33 -1.47 9.61
N ASN A 103 -5.33 -0.89 10.81
CA ASN A 103 -4.33 -1.17 11.83
C ASN A 103 -4.76 -2.36 12.70
N ASN A 104 -4.29 -3.56 12.34
CA ASN A 104 -4.60 -4.79 13.10
C ASN A 104 -3.68 -4.96 14.33
N GLY A 105 -2.54 -4.27 14.34
CA GLY A 105 -1.53 -4.32 15.38
C GLY A 105 -1.78 -3.36 16.52
N THR A 106 -0.93 -3.45 17.55
CA THR A 106 -0.95 -2.52 18.70
C THR A 106 0.30 -1.66 18.79
N ASP A 107 1.25 -1.84 17.88
CA ASP A 107 2.48 -1.07 17.85
C ASP A 107 2.23 0.29 17.20
N SER A 108 2.54 1.37 17.92
CA SER A 108 2.34 2.72 17.43
C SER A 108 3.43 3.20 16.47
N THR A 109 4.50 2.43 16.31
CA THR A 109 5.67 2.75 15.48
C THR A 109 5.71 2.00 14.15
N THR A 110 4.81 1.03 13.93
CA THR A 110 4.65 0.41 12.60
C THR A 110 4.31 1.48 11.58
N ALA A 111 5.15 1.62 10.56
CA ALA A 111 4.92 2.56 9.49
C ALA A 111 4.23 1.88 8.31
N PHE A 112 3.29 2.58 7.69
CA PHE A 112 2.58 2.10 6.50
C PHE A 112 2.30 3.24 5.54
N GLY A 113 2.17 2.92 4.25
CA GLY A 113 1.84 3.92 3.25
C GLY A 113 2.10 3.46 1.82
N LEU A 114 2.52 4.40 0.99
CA LEU A 114 2.54 4.29 -0.45
C LEU A 114 3.94 4.51 -1.01
N ILE A 115 4.28 3.74 -2.04
CA ILE A 115 5.50 3.89 -2.86
C ILE A 115 5.09 4.39 -4.24
N CYS A 116 5.86 5.33 -4.77
CA CYS A 116 5.71 5.80 -6.15
C CYS A 116 7.05 6.00 -6.84
N ASN A 117 6.99 6.09 -8.17
CA ASN A 117 8.14 6.24 -9.05
C ASN A 117 9.22 5.14 -8.86
N LYS A 118 8.79 3.91 -8.55
CA LYS A 118 9.69 2.78 -8.30
C LYS A 118 10.34 2.24 -9.57
N SER A 119 11.67 2.17 -9.56
CA SER A 119 12.49 1.55 -10.60
C SER A 119 13.59 0.71 -9.95
N GLY A 120 13.40 -0.60 -9.82
CA GLY A 120 14.26 -1.41 -8.97
C GLY A 120 14.10 -0.98 -7.51
N ASP A 121 15.21 -0.75 -6.80
CA ASP A 121 15.20 -0.30 -5.39
C ASP A 121 15.35 1.23 -5.26
N ASP A 122 15.17 1.96 -6.36
CA ASP A 122 15.08 3.43 -6.37
C ASP A 122 13.61 3.85 -6.39
N PHE A 123 13.15 4.60 -5.38
CA PHE A 123 11.75 5.02 -5.26
C PHE A 123 11.56 6.14 -4.24
N TYR A 124 10.38 6.76 -4.25
CA TYR A 124 9.89 7.52 -3.10
C TYR A 124 8.90 6.68 -2.30
N TYR A 125 8.87 6.91 -0.99
CA TYR A 125 7.83 6.41 -0.12
C TYR A 125 7.30 7.51 0.80
N LEU A 126 6.01 7.44 1.06
CA LEU A 126 5.27 8.36 1.92
C LEU A 126 4.51 7.51 2.93
N VAL A 127 4.85 7.66 4.20
CA VAL A 127 4.40 6.75 5.26
C VAL A 127 3.98 7.51 6.50
N VAL A 128 3.11 6.87 7.29
CA VAL A 128 2.65 7.34 8.61
C VAL A 128 2.69 6.21 9.61
N THR A 129 2.69 6.56 10.90
CA THR A 129 2.58 5.62 12.02
C THR A 129 1.34 5.91 12.87
N PRO A 130 0.82 4.93 13.63
CA PRO A 130 -0.26 5.18 14.57
C PRO A 130 0.10 6.15 15.71
N ALA A 131 1.38 6.45 15.95
CA ALA A 131 1.82 7.47 16.88
C ALA A 131 1.62 8.91 16.38
N GLY A 132 1.18 9.11 15.13
CA GLY A 132 1.04 10.43 14.53
C GLY A 132 2.32 10.95 13.87
N GLN A 133 3.27 10.06 13.60
CA GLN A 133 4.51 10.39 12.89
C GLN A 133 4.35 10.15 11.40
N TYR A 134 5.12 10.86 10.61
CA TYR A 134 5.16 10.70 9.17
C TYR A 134 6.55 10.95 8.59
N ALA A 135 6.76 10.41 7.39
CA ALA A 135 7.93 10.68 6.59
C ALA A 135 7.58 10.70 5.10
N ILE A 136 8.26 11.57 4.35
CA ILE A 136 8.39 11.47 2.90
C ILE A 136 9.88 11.28 2.63
N ALA A 137 10.24 10.20 1.95
CA ALA A 137 11.63 9.81 1.79
C ALA A 137 11.94 9.30 0.40
N LYS A 138 13.23 9.25 0.10
CA LYS A 138 13.79 8.75 -1.15
C LYS A 138 14.76 7.62 -0.84
N ALA A 139 14.49 6.45 -1.42
CA ALA A 139 15.39 5.31 -1.45
C ALA A 139 16.21 5.35 -2.75
N VAL A 140 17.53 5.16 -2.63
CA VAL A 140 18.44 5.02 -3.77
C VAL A 140 19.36 3.84 -3.53
N THR A 141 19.44 2.95 -4.51
CA THR A 141 20.23 1.73 -4.49
C THR A 141 21.67 2.01 -4.01
N GLY A 142 22.06 1.32 -2.95
CA GLY A 142 23.41 1.42 -2.38
C GLY A 142 23.65 2.66 -1.51
N GLN A 143 22.61 3.42 -1.19
CA GLN A 143 22.64 4.55 -0.26
C GLN A 143 21.71 4.31 0.92
N THR A 144 21.95 5.01 2.02
CA THR A 144 20.95 5.14 3.09
C THR A 144 19.79 5.98 2.56
N ASP A 145 18.58 5.64 2.98
CA ASP A 145 17.39 6.44 2.69
C ASP A 145 17.58 7.89 3.14
N LEU A 146 17.08 8.81 2.33
CA LEU A 146 17.09 10.24 2.62
C LEU A 146 15.65 10.67 2.94
N PHE A 147 15.42 11.10 4.19
CA PHE A 147 14.15 11.71 4.57
C PHE A 147 14.11 13.13 4.01
N LEU A 148 13.11 13.41 3.19
CA LEU A 148 12.89 14.73 2.60
C LEU A 148 12.11 15.64 3.56
N THR A 149 11.65 15.09 4.68
CA THR A 149 10.99 15.78 5.78
C THR A 149 11.97 16.18 6.88
N ASN A 150 11.59 17.18 7.67
CA ASN A 150 12.20 17.56 8.95
C ASN A 150 13.74 17.52 9.02
N ASN A 151 14.43 17.98 7.96
CA ASN A 151 15.90 17.97 7.87
C ASN A 151 16.53 16.57 7.98
N ASP A 152 16.05 15.62 7.17
CA ASP A 152 16.51 14.23 7.16
C ASP A 152 16.08 13.43 8.40
N GLU A 153 14.88 13.73 8.90
CA GLU A 153 14.26 13.04 10.04
C GLU A 153 12.75 12.82 9.81
N TRP A 154 12.19 11.93 10.63
CA TRP A 154 10.74 11.82 10.81
C TRP A 154 10.16 13.10 11.42
N ALA A 155 8.87 13.33 11.19
CA ALA A 155 8.14 14.46 11.72
C ALA A 155 6.84 14.03 12.41
N ASP A 156 6.33 14.85 13.33
CA ASP A 156 5.03 14.65 13.97
C ASP A 156 3.96 15.55 13.35
N SER A 157 2.70 15.09 13.32
CA SER A 157 1.54 15.89 12.92
C SER A 157 0.32 15.62 13.78
N ASP A 158 -0.24 16.68 14.38
CA ASP A 158 -1.51 16.62 15.12
C ASP A 158 -2.72 16.33 14.22
N LEU A 159 -2.55 16.33 12.89
CA LEU A 159 -3.59 15.98 11.93
C LEU A 159 -3.74 14.47 11.73
N ILE A 160 -2.78 13.66 12.21
CA ILE A 160 -2.85 12.20 12.15
C ILE A 160 -3.48 11.70 13.45
N SER A 161 -4.62 11.03 13.35
CA SER A 161 -5.32 10.47 14.51
C SER A 161 -4.48 9.40 15.19
N VAL A 162 -4.15 9.59 16.46
CA VAL A 162 -3.33 8.62 17.21
C VAL A 162 -4.11 7.33 17.47
N ASN A 163 -3.50 6.18 17.13
CA ASN A 163 -4.04 4.83 17.34
C ASN A 163 -5.48 4.63 16.81
N ALA A 164 -5.79 5.23 15.67
CA ALA A 164 -7.04 4.92 14.98
C ALA A 164 -7.04 3.48 14.45
N ASP A 165 -8.24 2.88 14.38
CA ASP A 165 -8.45 1.53 13.83
C ASP A 165 -8.13 1.49 12.33
N SER A 166 -8.29 2.61 11.62
CA SER A 166 -8.00 2.73 10.20
C SER A 166 -7.64 4.16 9.81
N TYR A 167 -6.93 4.30 8.68
CA TYR A 167 -6.51 5.57 8.07
C TYR A 167 -6.80 5.54 6.57
N ARG A 168 -7.23 6.65 5.99
CA ARG A 168 -7.21 6.82 4.52
C ARG A 168 -5.92 7.54 4.14
N VAL A 169 -4.91 6.79 3.71
CA VAL A 169 -3.59 7.33 3.34
C VAL A 169 -3.59 7.68 1.86
N GLY A 170 -3.14 8.88 1.51
CA GLY A 170 -3.03 9.35 0.14
C GLY A 170 -1.65 9.91 -0.21
N ALA A 171 -1.28 9.84 -1.49
CA ALA A 171 -0.03 10.38 -2.00
C ALA A 171 -0.20 11.00 -3.40
N ASP A 172 0.24 12.24 -3.56
CA ASP A 172 0.48 12.82 -4.88
C ASP A 172 1.94 12.62 -5.25
N CYS A 173 2.19 12.04 -6.43
CA CYS A 173 3.51 11.87 -7.00
C CYS A 173 3.55 12.38 -8.44
N GLY A 174 3.96 13.63 -8.60
CA GLY A 174 3.99 14.26 -9.92
C GLY A 174 4.53 15.68 -9.91
N ASN A 175 4.86 16.20 -11.08
CA ASN A 175 5.27 17.61 -11.26
C ASN A 175 6.42 18.08 -10.33
N GLY A 176 7.33 17.17 -9.92
CA GLY A 176 8.45 17.47 -9.03
C GLY A 176 8.05 17.72 -7.57
N ARG A 177 6.84 17.32 -7.17
CA ARG A 177 6.30 17.48 -5.82
C ARG A 177 5.73 16.15 -5.32
N LEU A 178 6.01 15.86 -4.06
CA LEU A 178 5.46 14.71 -3.33
C LEU A 178 4.60 15.26 -2.20
N THR A 179 3.36 14.78 -2.08
CA THR A 179 2.43 15.27 -1.04
C THR A 179 1.76 14.09 -0.35
N LEU A 180 1.84 14.04 0.97
CA LEU A 180 1.22 13.02 1.82
C LEU A 180 -0.10 13.54 2.37
N TYR A 181 -1.13 12.69 2.33
CA TYR A 181 -2.44 12.93 2.89
C TYR A 181 -2.83 11.83 3.88
N VAL A 182 -3.56 12.20 4.92
CA VAL A 182 -4.27 11.27 5.81
C VAL A 182 -5.67 11.80 6.02
N ASP A 183 -6.68 10.94 5.82
CA ASP A 183 -8.10 11.27 5.98
C ASP A 183 -8.51 12.52 5.19
N GLY A 184 -7.96 12.66 3.98
CA GLY A 184 -8.19 13.79 3.07
C GLY A 184 -7.48 15.09 3.47
N GLN A 185 -6.69 15.10 4.56
CA GLN A 185 -5.93 16.26 5.01
C GLN A 185 -4.48 16.18 4.54
N GLN A 186 -3.97 17.27 3.96
CA GLN A 186 -2.56 17.36 3.59
C GLN A 186 -1.71 17.40 4.87
N ILE A 187 -0.85 16.39 5.04
CA ILE A 187 0.09 16.28 6.17
C ILE A 187 1.39 17.02 5.85
N ALA A 188 1.97 16.74 4.69
CA ALA A 188 3.25 17.31 4.27
C ALA A 188 3.39 17.36 2.76
N SER A 189 4.22 18.27 2.27
CA SER A 189 4.56 18.38 0.85
C SER A 189 6.02 18.81 0.69
N VAL A 190 6.75 18.12 -0.18
CA VAL A 190 8.18 18.34 -0.45
C VAL A 190 8.43 18.43 -1.95
N ASN A 191 9.51 19.12 -2.34
CA ASN A 191 9.93 19.19 -3.74
C ASN A 191 11.17 18.30 -3.95
N ASP A 192 11.05 17.31 -4.83
CA ASP A 192 12.16 16.50 -5.33
C ASP A 192 11.77 15.99 -6.72
N SER A 193 12.74 15.98 -7.65
CA SER A 193 12.53 15.58 -9.05
C SER A 193 13.53 14.52 -9.51
N THR A 194 14.15 13.82 -8.56
CA THR A 194 15.10 12.72 -8.82
C THR A 194 14.43 11.58 -9.58
N HIS A 195 13.22 11.17 -9.15
CA HIS A 195 12.40 10.17 -9.83
C HIS A 195 11.12 10.83 -10.35
N THR A 196 10.76 10.56 -11.60
CA THR A 196 9.61 11.23 -12.27
C THR A 196 8.54 10.29 -12.77
N SER A 197 8.84 8.99 -12.80
CA SER A 197 7.91 7.93 -13.20
C SER A 197 8.40 6.58 -12.67
N GLY A 198 7.51 5.62 -12.51
CA GLY A 198 7.86 4.26 -12.13
C GLY A 198 6.63 3.49 -11.65
N ARG A 199 6.87 2.32 -11.07
CA ARG A 199 5.82 1.49 -10.49
C ARG A 199 5.32 2.08 -9.17
N VAL A 200 4.17 1.58 -8.73
CA VAL A 200 3.55 1.93 -7.46
C VAL A 200 3.53 0.73 -6.51
N ALA A 201 3.41 0.99 -5.22
CA ALA A 201 3.27 -0.07 -4.23
C ALA A 201 2.53 0.43 -3.00
N VAL A 202 1.95 -0.50 -2.24
CA VAL A 202 1.65 -0.30 -0.81
C VAL A 202 2.80 -0.90 -0.01
N MET A 203 3.08 -0.35 1.18
CA MET A 203 4.20 -0.81 1.99
C MET A 203 3.94 -0.78 3.49
N VAL A 204 4.67 -1.65 4.20
CA VAL A 204 4.82 -1.66 5.65
C VAL A 204 6.31 -1.64 5.98
N TRP A 205 6.68 -0.83 6.97
CA TRP A 205 7.99 -0.84 7.61
C TRP A 205 7.80 -1.12 9.10
N SER A 206 8.39 -2.24 9.55
CA SER A 206 8.28 -2.70 10.93
C SER A 206 9.06 -1.84 11.92
N SER A 207 8.58 -1.86 13.16
CA SER A 207 9.26 -1.26 14.32
C SER A 207 10.70 -1.75 14.51
N GLU A 208 11.50 -0.95 15.19
CA GLU A 208 12.82 -1.35 15.71
C GLU A 208 12.70 -2.14 17.04
N ASP A 209 11.52 -2.19 17.66
CA ASP A 209 11.30 -2.86 18.93
C ASP A 209 11.20 -4.39 18.75
N PRO A 210 12.04 -5.17 19.45
CA PRO A 210 12.14 -6.60 19.21
C PRO A 210 10.92 -7.37 19.68
N GLY A 211 10.48 -8.31 18.84
CA GLY A 211 9.42 -9.26 19.16
C GLY A 211 8.00 -8.69 19.00
N VAL A 212 7.88 -7.56 18.30
CA VAL A 212 6.58 -6.99 17.93
C VAL A 212 6.15 -7.52 16.57
N THR A 213 4.89 -7.99 16.50
CA THR A 213 4.29 -8.37 15.21
C THR A 213 3.63 -7.14 14.60
N ASN A 214 4.11 -6.72 13.45
CA ASN A 214 3.57 -5.58 12.70
C ASN A 214 2.50 -6.13 11.75
N ASP A 215 1.24 -5.79 11.98
CA ASP A 215 0.09 -6.38 11.28
C ASP A 215 -0.82 -5.27 10.75
N VAL A 216 -0.87 -5.17 9.43
CA VAL A 216 -1.55 -4.10 8.71
C VAL A 216 -2.29 -4.70 7.53
N SER A 217 -3.50 -4.22 7.23
CA SER A 217 -4.21 -4.60 6.00
C SER A 217 -4.51 -3.38 5.15
N PHE A 218 -4.44 -3.57 3.83
CA PHE A 218 -4.79 -2.55 2.85
C PHE A 218 -6.11 -2.93 2.17
N ASP A 219 -6.96 -1.93 1.99
CA ASP A 219 -8.24 -2.04 1.32
C ASP A 219 -8.54 -0.77 0.48
N ASP A 220 -9.51 -0.82 -0.42
CA ASP A 220 -10.03 0.32 -1.20
C ASP A 220 -8.94 1.17 -1.88
N PHE A 221 -8.01 0.53 -2.60
CA PHE A 221 -6.99 1.25 -3.37
C PHE A 221 -7.62 1.98 -4.56
N LEU A 222 -7.29 3.26 -4.72
CA LEU A 222 -7.67 4.09 -5.85
C LEU A 222 -6.46 4.86 -6.35
N MET A 223 -6.26 4.88 -7.66
CA MET A 223 -5.27 5.71 -8.32
C MET A 223 -5.88 6.46 -9.50
N THR A 224 -5.62 7.76 -9.57
CA THR A 224 -6.07 8.66 -10.63
C THR A 224 -4.92 9.48 -11.21
N GLU A 225 -5.11 10.07 -12.37
CA GLU A 225 -4.20 11.09 -12.89
C GLU A 225 -4.24 12.34 -11.99
N LEU A 226 -3.08 13.00 -11.83
CA LEU A 226 -3.01 14.36 -11.30
C LEU A 226 -3.46 15.37 -12.38
N PRO A 227 -4.20 16.42 -12.00
CA PRO A 227 -4.59 17.50 -12.91
C PRO A 227 -3.42 18.28 -13.54
#